data_AF-A0A183NBD8-F1
#
_entry.id   AF-A0A183NBD8-F1
#
_cell.length_a   1.000
_cell.length_b   1.000
_cell.length_c   1.000
_cell.angle_alpha   90.00
_cell.angle_beta   90.00
_cell.angle_gamma   90.00
#
_symmetry.space_group_name_H-M   'P 1'
#
loop_
_entity.id
_entity.type
_entity.pdbx_description
1 polymer ?
#
loop_
_entity_poly.entity_id
_entity_poly.type
_entity_poly.pdbx_seq_one_letter_code
_entity_poly.pdbx_strand_id
1 'polypeptide(L)' 'MLYSGHDEENDPHAQGVAMMLSKQAQNALIRWGSHGPRIIKASFKTKKQSTTMKVIQCYETTNDFNDEFY' A
#
# COMPACT_ATOMS: atom_id res chain seq x y z
N MET A 1 8.53 -0.16 6.04
CA MET A 1 7.84 0.27 4.80
C MET A 1 6.84 -0.81 4.45
N LEU A 2 5.68 -0.45 3.90
CA LEU A 2 4.73 -1.41 3.33
C LEU A 2 4.82 -1.31 1.81
N TYR A 3 4.75 -2.44 1.12
CA TYR A 3 4.88 -2.51 -0.33
C TYR A 3 3.84 -3.50 -0.89
N SER A 4 3.26 -3.17 -2.03
CA SER A 4 2.18 -3.95 -2.67
C SER A 4 2.56 -4.55 -4.03
N GLY A 5 3.65 -4.09 -4.66
CA GLY A 5 4.10 -4.53 -5.98
C GLY A 5 4.84 -5.87 -5.99
N HIS A 6 5.17 -6.33 -7.19
CA HIS A 6 5.90 -7.58 -7.44
C HIS A 6 7.42 -7.37 -7.41
N ASP A 7 8.19 -8.37 -6.98
CA ASP A 7 9.66 -8.30 -6.85
C ASP A 7 10.41 -8.51 -8.19
N GLU A 8 9.75 -8.36 -9.35
CA GLU A 8 10.40 -8.56 -10.66
C GLU A 8 11.20 -7.32 -11.08
N GLU A 9 12.51 -7.52 -11.19
CA GLU A 9 13.56 -6.50 -11.37
C GLU A 9 13.57 -5.79 -12.74
N ASN A 10 12.75 -6.24 -13.70
CA ASN A 10 12.92 -5.89 -15.13
C ASN A 10 11.78 -5.08 -15.77
N ASP A 11 10.76 -4.64 -15.02
CA ASP A 11 9.74 -3.73 -15.56
C ASP A 11 10.03 -2.27 -15.14
N PRO A 12 10.38 -1.38 -16.09
CA PRO A 12 10.71 0.02 -15.78
C PRO A 12 9.54 0.82 -15.19
N HIS A 13 8.31 0.26 -15.14
CA HIS A 13 7.13 0.96 -14.62
C HIS A 13 6.38 0.19 -13.50
N ALA A 14 6.77 0.50 -12.26
CA ALA A 14 5.92 1.35 -11.40
C ALA A 14 4.52 0.85 -10.99
N GLN A 15 4.25 -0.46 -10.95
CA GLN A 15 2.92 -0.93 -10.54
C GLN A 15 2.71 -1.03 -9.03
N GLY A 16 3.80 -1.05 -8.24
CA GLY A 16 3.75 -1.17 -6.78
C GLY A 16 3.49 0.15 -6.07
N VAL A 17 2.57 0.18 -5.11
CA VAL A 17 2.48 1.30 -4.14
C VAL A 17 3.31 0.99 -2.91
N ALA A 18 4.00 2.02 -2.39
CA ALA A 18 4.74 1.95 -1.14
C ALA A 18 4.20 2.97 -0.12
N MET A 19 4.12 2.54 1.14
CA MET A 19 3.82 3.40 2.27
C MET A 19 5.02 3.42 3.23
N MET A 20 5.68 4.57 3.34
CA MET A 20 6.72 4.77 4.34
C MET A 20 6.11 5.00 5.72
N LEU A 21 6.66 4.35 6.74
CA LEU A 21 6.17 4.43 8.11
C LEU A 21 7.25 4.98 9.03
N SER A 22 6.92 6.01 9.80
CA SER A 22 7.77 6.47 10.91
C SER A 22 7.85 5.39 12.00
N LYS A 23 8.85 5.47 12.89
CA LYS A 23 9.01 4.51 14.00
C LYS A 23 7.76 4.41 14.87
N GLN A 24 7.07 5.53 15.11
CA GLN A 24 5.83 5.54 15.86
C GLN A 24 4.68 4.85 15.10
N ALA A 25 4.57 5.07 13.77
CA ALA A 25 3.56 4.42 12.95
C ALA A 25 3.79 2.92 12.83
N GLN A 26 5.05 2.48 12.80
CA GLN A 26 5.41 1.04 12.83
C GLN A 26 4.94 0.39 14.14
N ASN A 27 5.20 1.01 15.29
CA ASN A 27 4.75 0.51 16.59
C ASN A 27 3.23 0.52 16.76
N ALA A 28 2.54 1.37 15.99
CA ALA A 28 1.08 1.48 16.00
C ALA A 28 0.40 0.57 14.96
N LEU A 29 1.14 -0.04 14.03
CA LEU A 29 0.56 -0.87 12.97
C LEU A 29 -0.04 -2.16 13.56
N ILE A 30 -1.32 -2.41 13.31
CA ILE A 30 -2.05 -3.60 13.76
C ILE A 30 -2.03 -4.68 12.68
N ARG A 31 -2.38 -4.28 11.45
CA ARG A 31 -2.47 -5.17 10.30
C ARG A 31 -2.34 -4.36 9.03
N TRP A 32 -1.77 -4.97 8.00
CA TRP A 32 -1.86 -4.46 6.64
C TRP A 32 -2.08 -5.62 5.65
N GLY A 33 -2.41 -5.26 4.42
CA GLY A 33 -2.44 -6.16 3.28
C GLY A 33 -2.53 -5.35 2.00
N SER A 34 -2.21 -5.98 0.87
CA SER A 34 -2.40 -5.41 -0.45
C SER A 34 -3.60 -6.05 -1.16
N HIS A 35 -4.15 -5.34 -2.14
CA HIS A 35 -5.13 -5.90 -3.07
C HIS A 35 -4.68 -5.56 -4.50
N GLY A 36 -3.79 -6.42 -5.01
CA GLY A 36 -3.04 -6.16 -6.23
C GLY A 36 -1.87 -5.18 -6.03
N PRO A 37 -1.10 -4.89 -7.10
CA PRO A 37 0.12 -4.08 -7.03
C PRO A 37 -0.11 -2.65 -6.54
N ARG A 38 -1.31 -2.09 -6.74
CA ARG A 38 -1.56 -0.66 -6.58
C ARG A 38 -2.29 -0.28 -5.31
N ILE A 39 -2.68 -1.24 -4.47
CA ILE A 39 -3.52 -0.96 -3.29
C ILE A 39 -2.83 -1.51 -2.04
N ILE A 40 -2.60 -0.61 -1.07
CA ILE A 40 -2.23 -0.97 0.30
C ILE A 40 -3.36 -0.57 1.23
N LYS A 41 -3.78 -1.49 2.09
CA LYS A 41 -4.67 -1.23 3.22
C LYS A 41 -3.94 -1.51 4.51
N ALA A 42 -3.84 -0.51 5.38
CA ALA A 42 -3.19 -0.61 6.68
C ALA A 42 -4.13 -0.14 7.80
N SER A 43 -4.02 -0.75 8.97
CA SER A 43 -4.78 -0.42 10.17
C SER A 43 -3.82 -0.12 11.31
N PHE A 44 -4.03 1.01 11.99
CA PHE A 44 -3.15 1.50 13.06
C PHE A 44 -3.93 1.74 14.34
N LYS A 45 -3.34 1.42 15.48
CA LYS A 45 -3.84 1.78 16.80
C LYS A 45 -3.59 3.25 17.05
N THR A 46 -4.63 4.00 17.39
CA THR A 46 -4.49 5.41 17.79
C THR A 46 -4.44 5.52 19.31
N LYS A 47 -3.78 6.58 19.81
CA LYS A 47 -3.69 6.87 21.25
C LYS A 47 -5.03 7.29 21.86
N LYS A 48 -5.95 7.83 21.04
CA LYS A 48 -7.24 8.34 21.50
C LYS A 48 -8.28 7.21 21.49
N GLN A 49 -8.86 6.91 22.65
CA GLN A 49 -9.98 5.97 22.84
C GLN A 49 -9.73 4.54 22.30
N SER A 50 -8.49 4.10 22.11
CA SER A 50 -8.16 2.78 21.51
C SER A 50 -8.79 2.54 20.13
N THR A 51 -9.12 3.60 19.40
CA THR A 51 -9.75 3.49 18.07
C THR A 51 -8.72 3.05 17.03
N THR A 52 -9.16 2.23 16.08
CA THR A 52 -8.36 1.80 14.93
C THR A 52 -8.53 2.79 13.78
N MET A 53 -7.42 3.37 13.31
CA MET A 53 -7.39 4.17 12.09
C MET A 53 -7.07 3.25 10.90
N LYS A 54 -7.87 3.32 9.83
CA LYS A 54 -7.62 2.57 8.59
C LYS A 54 -7.14 3.54 7.50
N VAL A 55 -6.04 3.20 6.85
CA VAL A 55 -5.47 3.94 5.72
C VAL A 55 -5.53 3.04 4.50
N ILE A 56 -6.02 3.58 3.38
CA ILE A 56 -6.00 2.92 2.08
C ILE A 56 -5.22 3.85 1.15
N GLN A 57 -4.11 3.34 0.60
CA GLN A 57 -3.33 4.04 -0.41
C GLN A 57 -3.53 3.31 -1.74
N CYS A 58 -3.96 4.05 -2.74
CA CYS A 58 -4.18 3.57 -4.09
C CYS A 58 -3.46 4.49 -5.08
N TYR A 59 -2.87 3.92 -6.12
CA TYR A 59 -2.38 4.68 -7.26
C TYR A 59 -3.21 4.33 -8.49
N GLU A 60 -3.77 5.36 -9.14
CA GLU A 60 -4.60 5.23 -10.33
C GLU A 60 -3.72 5.40 -11.58
N THR A 61 -3.88 4.51 -12.58
CA THR A 61 -3.18 4.70 -13.85
C THR A 61 -3.78 5.85 -14.61
N THR A 62 -2.93 6.78 -15.04
CA THR A 62 -3.27 7.70 -16.12
C THR A 62 -3.26 6.90 -17.41
N ASN A 63 -4.44 6.61 -17.97
CA ASN A 63 -4.65 5.82 -19.19
C ASN A 63 -3.51 5.94 -20.21
N ASP A 64 -2.73 4.86 -20.35
CA ASP A 64 -2.14 4.44 -21.63
C ASP A 64 -1.67 2.98 -21.62
N PHE A 65 -2.17 2.14 -20.71
CA PHE A 65 -1.81 0.72 -20.69
C PHE A 65 -2.94 -0.11 -21.29
N ASN A 66 -2.63 -0.72 -22.44
CA ASN A 66 -3.48 -1.65 -23.16
C ASN A 66 -3.86 -2.81 -22.22
N ASP A 67 -5.17 -3.04 -22.11
CA ASP A 67 -5.83 -3.97 -21.20
C ASP A 67 -5.69 -5.41 -21.73
N GLU A 68 -4.46 -5.88 -21.95
CA GLU A 68 -4.17 -7.11 -22.69
C GLU A 68 -3.68 -8.28 -21.81
N PHE A 69 -4.01 -8.32 -20.52
CA PHE A 69 -3.83 -9.54 -19.72
C PHE A 69 -4.90 -9.69 -18.61
N TYR A 70 -6.09 -10.13 -19.01
CA TYR A 70 -7.03 -10.88 -18.17
C TYR A 70 -7.25 -12.27 -18.77
#